data_AF-A0A0U2VGM4-F1
#
_entry.id   AF-A0A0U2VGM4-F1
#
_cell.length_a   1.000
_cell.length_b   1.000
_cell.length_c   1.000
_cell.angle_alpha   90.00
_cell.angle_beta   90.00
_cell.angle_gamma   90.00
#
_symmetry.space_group_name_H-M   'P 1'
#
loop_
_entity.id
_entity.type
_entity.pdbx_description
1 polymer ?
#
loop_
_entity_poly.entity_id
_entity_poly.type
_entity_poly.pdbx_seq_one_letter_code
_entity_poly.pdbx_strand_id
1 'polypeptide(L)' 'MSLPTSKYYTTKEIAAMEGVRPNYILELVSKGKFMPPSHYGKPNRWLKKTVDRYYEDLAKLDGQSIRLSA' A
#
# COMPACT_ATOMS: atom_id res chain seq x y z
N MET A 1 -23.15 17.03 3.54
CA MET A 1 -22.39 17.00 2.26
C MET A 1 -21.21 16.05 2.44
N SER A 2 -21.04 15.02 1.59
CA SER A 2 -19.87 14.14 1.67
C SER A 2 -18.69 14.82 0.97
N LEU A 3 -17.55 14.91 1.65
CA LEU A 3 -16.31 15.34 1.02
C LEU A 3 -15.96 14.31 -0.07
N PRO A 4 -15.55 14.75 -1.28
CA PRO A 4 -15.06 13.83 -2.30
C PRO A 4 -13.91 13.03 -1.71
N THR A 5 -14.08 11.71 -1.66
CA THR A 5 -13.04 10.81 -1.16
C THR A 5 -11.79 11.00 -2.01
N SER A 6 -10.67 11.35 -1.37
CA SER A 6 -9.39 11.48 -2.05
C SER A 6 -9.11 10.21 -2.86
N LYS A 7 -8.70 10.36 -4.13
CA LYS A 7 -8.27 9.26 -5.01
C LYS A 7 -6.92 8.66 -4.62
N TYR A 8 -6.24 9.28 -3.64
CA TYR A 8 -4.90 8.91 -3.21
C TYR A 8 -4.89 8.55 -1.72
N TYR A 9 -4.07 7.56 -1.37
CA TYR A 9 -3.56 7.37 -0.03
C TYR A 9 -2.28 8.17 0.17
N THR A 10 -2.15 8.72 1.36
CA THR A 10 -0.94 9.37 1.86
C THR A 10 -0.02 8.35 2.53
N THR A 11 1.25 8.71 2.73
CA THR A 11 2.21 7.86 3.46
C THR A 11 1.69 7.46 4.86
N LYS A 12 0.93 8.34 5.53
CA LYS A 12 0.37 8.05 6.85
C LYS A 12 -0.71 6.99 6.80
N GLU A 13 -1.60 7.05 5.82
CA GLU A 13 -2.68 6.07 5.66
C GLU A 13 -2.12 4.69 5.31
N ILE A 14 -1.14 4.63 4.39
CA ILE A 14 -0.48 3.35 4.05
C ILE A 14 0.27 2.78 5.26
N ALA A 15 0.97 3.63 6.00
CA ALA A 15 1.66 3.20 7.20
C ALA A 15 0.67 2.65 8.25
N ALA A 16 -0.52 3.26 8.37
CA ALA A 16 -1.57 2.74 9.24
C ALA A 16 -2.13 1.40 8.76
N MET A 17 -2.29 1.19 7.44
CA MET A 17 -2.71 -0.09 6.86
C MET A 17 -1.71 -1.22 7.13
N GLU A 18 -0.42 -0.91 7.01
CA GLU A 18 0.68 -1.82 7.31
C GLU A 18 0.95 -1.98 8.82
N GLY A 19 0.34 -1.16 9.66
CA GLY A 19 0.60 -1.14 11.11
C GLY A 19 2.01 -0.66 11.50
N VAL A 20 2.67 0.12 10.63
CA VAL A 20 4.05 0.59 10.81
C VAL A 20 4.14 2.12 10.87
N ARG A 21 5.35 2.64 11.11
CA ARG A 21 5.61 4.08 11.10
C ARG A 21 5.74 4.62 9.66
N PRO A 22 5.28 5.85 9.36
CA PRO A 22 5.39 6.44 8.03
C PRO A 22 6.83 6.50 7.48
N ASN A 23 7.81 6.78 8.34
CA ASN A 23 9.22 6.81 7.94
C ASN A 23 9.71 5.43 7.48
N TYR A 24 9.20 4.36 8.09
CA TYR A 24 9.56 2.99 7.72
C TYR A 24 9.05 2.65 6.32
N ILE A 25 7.83 3.08 5.95
CA ILE A 25 7.35 2.95 4.57
C ILE A 25 8.28 3.65 3.58
N LEU A 26 8.74 4.85 3.89
CA LEU A 26 9.67 5.59 3.01
C LEU A 26 11.01 4.85 2.83
N GLU A 27 11.53 4.21 3.88
CA GLU A 27 12.71 3.35 3.79
C GLU A 27 12.48 2.08 2.98
N LEU A 28 11.32 1.45 3.11
CA LEU A 28 11.00 0.25 2.32
C LEU A 28 10.89 0.59 0.84
N VAL A 29 10.29 1.74 0.51
CA VAL A 29 10.22 2.26 -0.86
C VAL A 29 11.62 2.54 -1.40
N SER A 30 12.50 3.19 -0.63
CA SER A 30 13.86 3.48 -1.08
C SER A 30 14.71 2.21 -1.26
N LYS A 31 14.44 1.17 -0.48
CA LYS A 31 15.06 -0.16 -0.61
C LYS A 31 14.42 -1.03 -1.71
N GLY A 32 13.38 -0.54 -2.40
CA GLY A 32 12.64 -1.31 -3.41
C GLY A 32 11.83 -2.48 -2.85
N LYS A 33 11.59 -2.51 -1.53
CA LYS A 33 10.84 -3.56 -0.83
C LYS A 33 9.34 -3.24 -0.68
N PHE A 34 8.91 -2.08 -1.13
CA PHE A 34 7.52 -1.65 -1.11
C PHE A 34 7.15 -0.94 -2.40
N MET A 35 5.85 -0.88 -2.71
CA MET A 35 5.38 -0.31 -3.97
C MET A 35 5.76 1.18 -4.07
N PRO A 36 6.23 1.65 -5.25
CA PRO A 36 6.57 3.05 -5.44
C PRO A 36 5.32 3.94 -5.40
N PRO A 37 5.44 5.18 -4.90
CA PRO A 37 4.34 6.14 -4.96
C PRO A 37 4.02 6.53 -6.40
N SER A 38 2.72 6.73 -6.68
CA SER A 38 2.25 7.24 -7.97
C SER A 38 2.67 8.69 -8.20
N HIS A 39 2.77 9.46 -7.12
CA HIS A 39 3.33 10.81 -7.14
C HIS A 39 4.35 10.98 -6.02
N TYR A 40 5.59 11.23 -6.42
CA TYR A 40 6.68 11.63 -5.52
C TYR A 40 6.47 13.08 -5.08
N GLY A 41 6.46 13.33 -3.78
CA GLY A 41 6.22 14.66 -3.20
C GLY A 41 6.35 14.69 -1.67
N LYS A 42 6.06 15.85 -1.07
CA LYS A 42 5.99 16.02 0.39
C LYS A 42 4.54 16.39 0.77
N PRO A 43 3.61 15.42 0.92
CA PRO A 43 3.82 13.98 1.07
C PRO A 43 3.76 13.17 -0.22
N ASN A 44 4.39 11.98 -0.22
CA ASN A 44 4.25 10.97 -1.26
C ASN A 44 2.79 10.47 -1.29
N ARG A 45 2.30 10.16 -2.49
CA ARG A 45 0.91 9.75 -2.70
C ARG A 45 0.84 8.50 -3.56
N TRP A 46 -0.04 7.59 -3.19
CA TRP A 46 -0.33 6.37 -3.93
C TRP A 46 -1.78 6.37 -4.38
N LEU A 47 -2.03 5.98 -5.62
CA LEU A 47 -3.40 5.79 -6.10
C LEU A 47 -4.08 4.68 -5.30
N LYS A 48 -5.28 4.95 -4.77
CA LYS A 48 -6.04 3.95 -3.99
C LYS A 48 -6.20 2.64 -4.74
N LYS A 49 -6.61 2.72 -6.01
CA LYS A 49 -6.76 1.56 -6.90
C LYS A 49 -5.50 0.68 -6.99
N THR A 50 -4.31 1.27 -6.97
CA THR A 50 -3.05 0.52 -7.05
C THR A 50 -2.75 -0.17 -5.73
N VAL A 51 -2.98 0.51 -4.61
CA VAL A 51 -2.80 -0.03 -3.26
C VAL A 51 -3.80 -1.14 -2.97
N ASP A 52 -5.08 -0.92 -3.28
CA ASP A 52 -6.15 -1.91 -3.10
C ASP A 52 -5.84 -3.18 -3.91
N ARG A 53 -5.43 -3.03 -5.17
CA ARG A 53 -5.02 -4.16 -6.02
C ARG A 53 -3.80 -4.90 -5.46
N TYR A 54 -2.82 -4.18 -4.93
CA TYR A 54 -1.63 -4.81 -4.32
C TYR A 54 -2.01 -5.70 -3.15
N TYR A 55 -2.89 -5.23 -2.25
CA TYR A 55 -3.36 -6.05 -1.13
C TYR A 55 -4.27 -7.20 -1.57
N GLU A 56 -5.11 -7.00 -2.58
CA GLU A 56 -5.88 -8.10 -3.17
C GLU A 56 -4.98 -9.19 -3.74
N ASP A 57 -3.89 -8.82 -4.42
CA ASP A 57 -2.96 -9.77 -5.02
C ASP A 57 -2.12 -10.48 -3.94
N LEU A 58 -1.72 -9.79 -2.86
CA LEU A 58 -1.13 -10.41 -1.68
C LEU A 58 -2.09 -11.42 -1.02
N ALA A 59 -3.35 -11.03 -0.80
CA ALA A 59 -4.35 -11.92 -0.21
C ALA A 59 -4.62 -13.17 -1.07
N LYS A 60 -4.56 -13.04 -2.41
CA LYS A 60 -4.67 -14.18 -3.33
C LYS A 60 -3.46 -15.12 -3.25
N LEU A 61 -2.26 -14.59 -3.09
CA LEU A 61 -1.03 -15.38 -2.92
C LEU A 61 -1.06 -16.16 -1.60
N ASP A 62 -1.49 -15.53 -0.50
CA ASP A 62 -1.68 -16.19 0.79
C ASP A 62 -2.81 -17.24 0.75
N GLY A 63 -3.82 -17.04 -0.09
CA GLY A 63 -4.87 -18.03 -0.35
C GLY A 63 -4.40 -19.24 -1.20
N GLN A 64 -3.35 -19.08 -2.01
CA GLN A 64 -2.80 -20.15 -2.85
C GLN A 64 -1.79 -21.03 -2.12
N SER A 65 -1.06 -20.51 -1.13
CA SER A 65 -0.13 -21.30 -0.31
C SER A 65 -0.84 -22.33 0.58
N ILE A 66 -2.14 -22.19 0.83
CA ILE A 66 -2.95 -23.17 1.59
C ILE A 66 -3.41 -24.37 0.72
N ARG A 67 -3.35 -24.28 -0.62
CA ARG A 67 -3.91 -25.33 -1.51
C ARG A 67 -2.90 -26.30 -2.13
N LEU A 68 -1.62 -26.22 -1.76
CA LEU A 68 -0.57 -27.12 -2.28
C LEU A 68 -0.07 -28.17 -1.28
N SER A 69 -0.76 -28.38 -0.16
CA SER A 69 -0.46 -29.47 0.77
C SER A 69 -1.75 -30.20 1.19
N ALA A 70 -2.15 -31.22 0.42
CA ALA A 70 -2.84 -32.45 0.85
C ALA A 70 -3.52 -33.12 -0.36
#